data_AF-A0A370HIL9-F1
#
_entry.id   AF-A0A370HIL9-F1
#
_cell.length_a   1.000
_cell.length_b   1.000
_cell.length_c   1.000
_cell.angle_alpha   90.00
_cell.angle_beta   90.00
_cell.angle_gamma   90.00
#
_symmetry.space_group_name_H-M   'P 1'
#
loop_
_entity.id
_entity.type
_entity.pdbx_description
1 polymer ?
#
loop_
_entity_poly.entity_id
_entity_poly.type
_entity_poly.pdbx_seq_one_letter_code
_entity_poly.pdbx_strand_id
1 'polypeptide(L)'
;MATMQSKSAADALRNMSEFAASGQGGRALTNAAETWFNASSECQREMISFMSKRLERDGETLREMVSCKTLGDVAALQSRWIEETVRDYNTEMTKLMGIYAKSADIARTRTP
;
A
#
# COMPACT_ATOMS: atom_id res chain seq x y z
N MET A 1 -30.77 -12.20 -41.14
CA MET A 1 -31.52 -12.55 -39.91
C MET A 1 -30.59 -13.29 -38.95
N ALA A 2 -30.05 -12.58 -37.96
CA ALA A 2 -29.74 -13.01 -36.58
C ALA A 2 -29.17 -14.43 -36.27
N THR A 3 -28.09 -14.91 -36.92
CA THR A 3 -27.44 -16.20 -36.51
C THR A 3 -25.98 -16.13 -36.08
N MET A 4 -25.28 -15.01 -36.26
CA MET A 4 -23.88 -14.86 -35.79
C MET A 4 -23.75 -14.30 -34.36
N GLN A 5 -24.70 -13.48 -33.88
CA GLN A 5 -24.63 -12.91 -32.52
C GLN A 5 -24.99 -13.91 -31.40
N SER A 6 -25.86 -14.90 -31.65
CA SER A 6 -26.32 -15.81 -30.59
C SER A 6 -25.27 -16.84 -30.16
N LYS A 7 -24.36 -17.23 -31.06
CA LYS A 7 -23.27 -18.18 -30.75
C LYS A 7 -22.25 -17.57 -29.79
N SER A 8 -21.83 -16.32 -30.05
CA SER A 8 -20.88 -15.61 -29.20
C SER A 8 -21.43 -15.36 -27.78
N ALA A 9 -22.72 -15.04 -27.66
CA ALA A 9 -23.36 -14.87 -26.35
C ALA A 9 -23.51 -16.20 -25.61
N ALA A 10 -23.88 -17.28 -26.30
CA ALA A 10 -24.00 -18.62 -25.71
C ALA A 10 -22.63 -19.17 -25.29
N ASP A 11 -21.60 -18.96 -26.09
CA ASP A 11 -20.22 -19.38 -25.78
C ASP A 11 -19.65 -18.57 -24.60
N ALA A 12 -19.94 -17.27 -24.51
CA ALA A 12 -19.58 -16.44 -23.37
C ALA A 12 -20.29 -16.89 -22.07
N LEU A 13 -21.59 -17.19 -22.15
CA LEU A 13 -22.36 -17.71 -21.02
C LEU A 13 -21.90 -19.10 -20.61
N ARG A 14 -21.54 -19.96 -21.57
CA ARG A 14 -21.01 -21.30 -21.29
C ARG A 14 -19.64 -21.22 -20.61
N ASN A 15 -18.72 -20.42 -21.14
CA ASN A 15 -17.42 -20.17 -20.50
C ASN A 15 -17.56 -19.57 -19.10
N MET A 16 -18.50 -18.65 -18.90
CA MET A 16 -18.77 -18.06 -17.58
C MET A 16 -19.36 -19.08 -16.61
N SER A 17 -20.22 -19.98 -17.08
CA SER A 17 -20.76 -21.09 -16.29
C SER A 17 -19.72 -22.15 -15.97
N GLU A 18 -18.81 -22.46 -16.90
CA GLU A 18 -17.69 -23.39 -16.69
C GLU A 18 -16.65 -22.80 -15.72
N PHE A 19 -16.39 -21.50 -15.78
CA PHE A 19 -15.55 -20.78 -14.82
C PHE A 19 -16.14 -20.79 -13.40
N ALA A 20 -17.46 -20.59 -13.27
CA ALA A 20 -18.16 -20.67 -12.00
C ALA A 20 -18.24 -22.11 -11.46
N ALA A 21 -18.45 -23.10 -12.34
CA ALA A 21 -18.60 -24.51 -11.97
C ALA A 21 -17.26 -25.21 -11.67
N SER A 22 -16.14 -24.72 -12.21
CA SER A 22 -14.81 -25.34 -12.05
C SER A 22 -14.17 -25.16 -10.67
N GLY A 23 -14.78 -24.38 -9.77
CA GLY A 23 -14.19 -24.03 -8.45
C GLY A 23 -12.92 -23.16 -8.54
N GLN A 24 -12.44 -22.91 -9.75
CA GLN A 24 -11.25 -22.12 -10.07
C GLN A 24 -11.49 -20.62 -9.79
N GLY A 25 -12.70 -20.12 -10.11
CA GLY A 25 -13.11 -18.75 -9.79
C GLY A 25 -13.19 -18.48 -8.28
N GLY A 26 -13.68 -19.43 -7.48
CA GLY A 26 -13.72 -19.32 -6.03
C GLY A 26 -12.32 -19.30 -5.39
N ARG A 27 -11.39 -20.12 -5.90
CA ARG A 27 -9.99 -20.14 -5.47
C ARG A 27 -9.25 -18.86 -5.86
N ALA A 28 -9.44 -18.36 -7.08
CA ALA A 28 -8.85 -17.10 -7.53
C ALA A 28 -9.33 -15.92 -6.68
N LEU A 29 -10.64 -15.85 -6.37
CA LEU A 29 -11.20 -14.81 -5.50
C LEU A 29 -10.64 -14.89 -4.07
N THR A 30 -10.55 -16.09 -3.51
CA THR A 30 -10.00 -16.29 -2.16
C THR A 30 -8.52 -15.89 -2.09
N ASN A 31 -7.72 -16.26 -3.08
CA ASN A 31 -6.30 -15.88 -3.17
C ASN A 31 -6.11 -14.37 -3.33
N ALA A 32 -6.96 -13.72 -4.13
CA ALA A 32 -6.95 -12.27 -4.30
C ALA A 32 -7.32 -11.55 -2.99
N ALA A 33 -8.36 -12.03 -2.29
CA ALA A 33 -8.75 -11.49 -0.99
C ALA A 33 -7.64 -11.64 0.04
N GLU A 34 -7.02 -12.82 0.14
CA GLU A 34 -5.89 -13.07 1.05
C GLU A 34 -4.70 -12.13 0.75
N THR A 35 -4.35 -11.98 -0.52
CA THR A 35 -3.27 -11.09 -0.96
C THR A 35 -3.57 -9.63 -0.60
N TRP A 36 -4.81 -9.19 -0.81
CA TRP A 36 -5.25 -7.84 -0.46
C TRP A 36 -5.24 -7.60 1.06
N PHE A 37 -5.76 -8.54 1.85
CA PHE A 37 -5.77 -8.42 3.32
C PHE A 37 -4.35 -8.37 3.88
N ASN A 38 -3.46 -9.23 3.40
CA ASN A 38 -2.06 -9.24 3.83
C ASN A 38 -1.36 -7.92 3.48
N ALA A 39 -1.50 -7.45 2.24
CA ALA A 39 -0.95 -6.17 1.79
C ALA A 39 -1.47 -4.99 2.63
N SER A 40 -2.78 -4.98 2.88
CA SER A 40 -3.44 -3.93 3.67
C SER A 40 -2.96 -3.94 5.12
N SER A 41 -2.82 -5.12 5.73
CA SER A 41 -2.31 -5.25 7.09
C SER A 41 -0.85 -4.83 7.21
N GLU A 42 0.00 -5.18 6.23
CA GLU A 42 1.41 -4.79 6.18
C GLU A 42 1.52 -3.26 6.03
N CYS A 43 0.74 -2.66 5.13
CA CYS A 43 0.65 -1.21 4.96
C CYS A 43 0.19 -0.48 6.23
N GLN A 44 -0.87 -0.96 6.89
CA GLN A 44 -1.36 -0.39 8.15
C GLN A 44 -0.30 -0.43 9.26
N ARG A 45 0.43 -1.55 9.38
CA ARG A 45 1.51 -1.69 10.35
C ARG A 45 2.62 -0.68 10.11
N GLU A 46 3.07 -0.53 8.86
CA GLU A 46 4.09 0.45 8.52
C GLU A 46 3.62 1.89 8.77
N MET A 47 2.37 2.24 8.42
CA MET A 47 1.84 3.57 8.73
C MET A 47 1.85 3.86 10.24
N ILE A 48 1.44 2.91 11.07
CA ILE A 48 1.45 3.08 12.54
C ILE A 48 2.89 3.23 13.06
N SER A 49 3.81 2.42 12.54
CA SER A 49 5.24 2.49 12.86
C SER A 49 5.82 3.87 12.51
N PHE A 50 5.54 4.36 11.31
CA PHE A 50 5.97 5.67 10.83
C PHE A 50 5.40 6.81 11.67
N MET A 51 4.09 6.80 11.96
CA MET A 51 3.46 7.81 12.80
C MET A 51 4.09 7.84 14.20
N SER A 52 4.36 6.67 14.78
CA SER A 52 5.00 6.58 16.09
C SER A 52 6.39 7.20 16.08
N LYS A 53 7.23 6.85 15.09
CA LYS A 53 8.56 7.44 14.90
C LYS A 53 8.48 8.96 14.70
N ARG A 54 7.54 9.44 13.88
CA ARG A 54 7.38 10.87 13.58
C ARG A 54 6.99 11.66 14.82
N LEU A 55 6.06 11.14 15.63
CA LEU A 55 5.64 11.75 16.89
C LEU A 55 6.79 11.79 17.91
N GLU A 56 7.61 10.74 17.98
CA GLU A 56 8.80 10.73 18.83
C GLU A 56 9.80 11.82 18.42
N ARG A 57 10.10 11.93 17.12
CA ARG A 57 10.98 12.99 16.57
C ARG A 57 10.42 14.39 16.81
N ASP A 58 9.10 14.59 16.69
CA ASP A 58 8.47 15.87 17.02
C ASP A 58 8.59 16.20 18.50
N GLY A 59 8.38 15.22 19.38
CA GLY A 59 8.56 15.39 20.82
C GLY A 59 9.99 15.76 21.20
N GLU A 60 10.98 15.15 20.56
CA GLU A 60 12.40 15.50 20.72
C GLU A 60 12.68 16.94 20.24
N THR A 61 12.19 17.30 19.05
CA THR A 61 12.37 18.64 18.49
C THR A 61 11.74 19.71 19.38
N LEU A 62 10.54 19.48 19.89
CA LEU A 62 9.88 20.39 20.83
C LEU A 62 10.69 20.55 22.12
N ARG A 63 11.25 19.45 22.63
CA ARG A 63 12.11 19.50 23.82
C ARG A 63 13.40 20.28 23.56
N GLU A 64 14.02 20.10 22.40
CA GLU A 64 15.21 20.85 22.00
C GLU A 64 14.88 22.35 21.81
N MET A 65 13.72 22.67 21.24
CA MET A 65 13.27 24.05 21.04
C MET A 65 13.15 24.84 22.35
N VAL A 66 12.71 24.19 23.44
CA VAL A 66 12.64 24.82 24.77
C VAL A 66 14.03 25.18 25.32
N SER A 67 15.09 24.52 24.84
CA SER A 67 16.46 24.79 25.26
C SER A 67 17.18 25.86 24.43
N CYS A 68 16.59 26.30 23.32
CA CYS A 68 17.14 27.34 22.45
C CYS A 68 17.20 28.69 23.17
N LYS A 69 18.34 29.38 23.08
CA LYS A 69 18.56 30.69 23.73
C LYS A 69 18.46 31.85 22.76
N THR A 70 18.56 31.57 21.45
CA THR A 70 18.56 32.57 20.40
C THR A 70 17.63 32.16 19.25
N LEU A 71 17.21 33.15 18.45
CA LEU A 71 16.49 32.90 17.21
C LEU A 71 17.34 32.11 16.19
N GLY A 72 18.67 32.24 16.25
CA GLY A 72 19.59 31.46 15.43
C GLY A 72 19.52 29.96 15.75
N ASP A 73 19.46 29.61 17.04
CA ASP A 73 19.31 28.21 17.48
C ASP A 73 17.99 27.62 16.98
N VAL A 74 16.91 28.39 17.06
CA VAL A 74 15.58 27.98 16.55
C VAL A 74 15.60 27.79 15.04
N ALA A 75 16.21 28.70 14.28
CA ALA A 75 16.33 28.59 12.83
C ALA A 75 17.16 27.36 12.42
N ALA A 76 18.26 27.09 13.10
CA ALA A 76 19.08 25.91 12.87
C ALA A 76 18.31 24.61 13.19
N LEU A 77 17.58 24.57 14.30
CA LEU A 77 16.73 23.44 14.68
C LEU A 77 15.64 23.19 13.61
N GLN A 78 14.95 24.24 13.18
CA GLN A 78 13.91 24.15 12.15
C GLN A 78 14.46 23.64 10.82
N SER A 79 15.62 24.13 10.38
CA SER A 79 16.26 23.67 9.13
C SER A 79 16.54 22.16 9.18
N ARG A 80 17.12 21.67 10.28
CA ARG A 80 17.38 20.23 10.46
C ARG A 80 16.09 19.43 10.50
N TRP A 81 15.09 19.89 11.23
CA TRP A 81 13.79 19.23 11.32
C TRP A 81 13.11 19.09 9.94
N ILE A 82 13.20 20.11 9.09
CA ILE A 82 12.67 20.04 7.71
C ILE A 82 13.42 18.98 6.90
N GLU A 83 14.76 19.01 6.91
CA GLU A 83 15.58 18.05 6.17
C GLU A 83 15.32 16.61 6.59
N GLU A 84 15.23 16.36 7.90
CA GLU A 84 14.92 15.05 8.47
C GLU A 84 13.50 14.62 8.13
N THR A 85 12.51 15.52 8.25
CA THR A 85 11.12 15.24 7.91
C THR A 85 10.99 14.80 6.46
N VAL A 86 11.55 15.57 5.51
CA VAL A 86 11.49 15.25 4.08
C VAL A 86 12.12 13.89 3.80
N ARG A 87 13.28 13.61 4.40
CA ARG A 87 13.98 12.33 4.24
C ARG A 87 13.15 11.16 4.76
N ASP A 88 12.53 11.32 5.93
CA ASP A 88 11.73 10.29 6.56
C ASP A 88 10.48 9.97 5.72
N TYR A 89 9.76 10.98 5.23
CA TYR A 89 8.60 10.78 4.34
C TYR A 89 8.97 10.11 3.02
N ASN A 90 10.09 10.51 2.39
CA ASN A 90 10.55 9.87 1.15
C ASN A 90 10.93 8.40 1.36
N THR A 91 11.59 8.12 2.48
CA THR A 91 11.95 6.74 2.86
C THR A 91 10.70 5.91 3.07
N GLU A 92 9.70 6.45 3.77
CA GLU A 92 8.47 5.74 4.05
C GLU A 92 7.62 5.50 2.79
N MET A 93 7.50 6.49 1.91
CA MET A 93 6.83 6.30 0.61
C MET A 93 7.47 5.18 -0.21
N THR A 94 8.80 5.07 -0.19
CA THR A 94 9.52 4.00 -0.89
C THR A 94 9.16 2.62 -0.32
N LYS A 95 9.05 2.48 1.01
CA LYS A 95 8.63 1.23 1.64
C LYS A 95 7.20 0.84 1.28
N LEU A 96 6.27 1.80 1.35
CA LEU A 96 4.86 1.55 1.01
C LEU A 96 4.73 1.10 -0.44
N MET A 97 5.43 1.75 -1.37
CA MET A 97 5.49 1.32 -2.77
C MET A 97 6.07 -0.10 -2.92
N GLY A 98 7.07 -0.45 -2.12
CA GLY A 98 7.62 -1.80 -2.05
C GLY A 98 6.58 -2.85 -1.64
N ILE A 99 5.75 -2.55 -0.64
CA ILE A 99 4.65 -3.44 -0.19
C ILE A 99 3.64 -3.64 -1.32
N TYR A 100 3.23 -2.56 -1.99
CA TYR A 100 2.28 -2.65 -3.11
C TYR A 100 2.87 -3.43 -4.29
N ALA A 101 4.12 -3.16 -4.68
CA ALA A 101 4.78 -3.84 -5.79
C ALA A 101 4.91 -5.36 -5.53
N LYS A 102 5.31 -5.73 -4.30
CA LYS A 102 5.37 -7.13 -3.86
C LYS A 102 3.99 -7.80 -3.89
N SER A 103 2.96 -7.10 -3.43
CA SER A 103 1.60 -7.62 -3.42
C SER A 103 1.03 -7.82 -4.83
N ALA A 104 1.35 -6.91 -5.75
CA ALA A 104 0.98 -7.02 -7.15
C ALA A 104 1.71 -8.19 -7.85
N ASP A 105 2.96 -8.46 -7.50
CA ASP A 105 3.71 -9.62 -7.99
C ASP A 105 3.15 -10.95 -7.48
N ILE A 106 2.78 -11.02 -6.20
CA ILE A 106 2.11 -12.18 -5.60
C ILE A 106 0.76 -12.43 -6.27
N ALA A 107 -0.03 -11.38 -6.52
CA ALA A 107 -1.30 -11.52 -7.22
C ALA A 107 -1.12 -12.07 -8.64
N ARG A 108 -0.14 -11.56 -9.39
CA ARG A 108 0.17 -11.97 -10.77
C ARG A 108 0.69 -13.41 -10.86
N THR A 109 1.48 -13.87 -9.89
CA THR A 109 2.04 -15.24 -9.88
C THR A 109 1.05 -16.31 -9.41
N ARG A 110 -0.04 -15.93 -8.74
CA ARG A 110 -1.06 -16.85 -8.19
C ARG A 110 -2.34 -16.98 -9.03
N THR A 111 -2.47 -16.19 -10.09
CA THR A 111 -3.49 -16.38 -11.15
C THR A 111 -2.95 -17.34 -12.23
N PRO A 112 -3.64 -18.46 -12.53
CA PRO A 112 -3.28 -19.37 -13.62
C PRO A 112 -3.47 -18.74 -15.01
#